data_AF-A0A1V5Z3V0-F1
#
_entry.id   AF-A0A1V5Z3V0-F1
#
_cell.length_a   1.000
_cell.length_b   1.000
_cell.length_c   1.000
_cell.angle_alpha   90.00
_cell.angle_beta   90.00
_cell.angle_gamma   90.00
#
_symmetry.space_group_name_H-M   'P 1'
#
loop_
_entity.id
_entity.type
_entity.pdbx_description
1 polymer ?
#
loop_
_entity_poly.entity_id
_entity_poly.type
_entity_poly.pdbx_seq_one_letter_code
_entity_poly.pdbx_strand_id
1 'polypeptide(L)'
;MPSKTYVERGVMIVKEGKAWGSVPTGWDHPTPTWVDPIHGHLHKPEFIRKPSDILSPHSLSKEEINSGKLVPVERVTHVTVTFLD
;
A
#
# COMPACT_ATOMS: atom_id res chain seq x y z
N MET A 1 -26.84 13.68 0.14
CA MET A 1 -25.93 12.51 0.08
C MET A 1 -24.76 12.78 0.99
N PRO A 2 -24.55 11.99 2.06
CA PRO A 2 -23.38 12.16 2.90
C PRO A 2 -22.10 11.82 2.10
N SER A 3 -21.16 12.76 2.07
CA SER A 3 -19.84 12.58 1.49
C SER A 3 -18.75 12.96 2.50
N LYS A 4 -17.59 12.33 2.37
CA LYS A 4 -16.44 12.61 3.23
C LYS A 4 -15.13 12.42 2.47
N THR A 5 -14.20 13.35 2.65
CA THR A 5 -12.83 13.25 2.15
C THR A 5 -11.92 12.81 3.30
N TYR A 6 -11.11 11.78 3.04
CA TYR A 6 -10.06 11.31 3.92
C TYR A 6 -8.71 11.63 3.27
N VAL A 7 -7.80 12.21 4.05
CA VAL A 7 -6.42 12.48 3.62
C VAL A 7 -5.49 11.69 4.51
N GLU A 8 -4.70 10.81 3.91
CA GLU A 8 -3.70 10.00 4.58
C GLU A 8 -2.32 10.37 4.04
N ARG A 9 -1.35 10.59 4.93
CA ARG A 9 0.03 10.90 4.54
C ARG A 9 0.95 9.83 5.07
N GLY A 10 1.93 9.43 4.25
CA GLY A 10 2.87 8.40 4.63
C GLY A 10 3.90 8.14 3.57
N VAL A 11 4.42 6.92 3.54
CA VAL A 11 5.34 6.43 2.52
C VAL A 11 4.81 5.14 1.90
N MET A 12 5.07 4.99 0.61
CA MET A 12 4.81 3.75 -0.14
C MET A 12 6.10 3.27 -0.78
N ILE A 13 6.20 1.98 -1.03
CA ILE A 13 7.28 1.42 -1.84
C ILE A 13 6.73 1.31 -3.26
N VAL A 14 7.38 1.97 -4.22
CA VAL A 14 6.88 2.11 -5.60
C VAL A 14 7.91 1.59 -6.59
N LYS A 15 7.44 0.85 -7.60
CA LYS A 15 8.21 0.37 -8.76
C LYS A 15 7.35 0.51 -10.00
N GLU A 16 7.86 1.19 -11.03
CA GLU A 16 7.22 1.27 -12.35
C GLU A 16 5.74 1.71 -12.30
N GLY A 17 5.43 2.70 -11.46
CA GLY A 17 4.06 3.22 -11.29
C GLY A 17 3.13 2.35 -10.43
N LYS A 18 3.60 1.19 -9.94
CA LYS A 18 2.87 0.32 -9.02
C LYS A 18 3.39 0.49 -7.59
N ALA A 19 2.54 0.25 -6.61
CA ALA A 19 2.91 0.24 -5.21
C ALA A 19 3.01 -1.18 -4.67
N TRP A 20 3.88 -1.39 -3.70
CA TRP A 20 3.95 -2.65 -2.97
C TRP A 20 2.70 -2.81 -2.12
N GLY A 21 2.06 -3.96 -2.21
CA GLY A 21 0.89 -4.30 -1.46
C GLY A 21 0.70 -5.80 -1.44
N SER A 22 -0.55 -6.22 -1.37
CA SER A 22 -0.89 -7.63 -1.46
C SER A 22 -2.24 -7.82 -2.13
N VAL A 23 -2.39 -8.94 -2.83
CA VAL A 23 -3.68 -9.35 -3.40
C VAL A 23 -4.24 -10.50 -2.56
N PRO A 24 -5.57 -10.55 -2.32
CA PRO A 24 -6.19 -11.71 -1.71
C PRO A 24 -5.93 -12.93 -2.60
N THR A 25 -5.33 -13.98 -2.05
CA THR A 25 -5.20 -15.28 -2.70
C THR A 25 -5.96 -16.30 -1.88
N GLY A 26 -7.24 -16.53 -2.22
CA GLY A 26 -8.10 -17.45 -1.48
C GLY A 26 -8.36 -17.03 -0.02
N TRP A 27 -8.65 -18.01 0.84
CA TRP A 27 -9.09 -17.79 2.22
C TRP A 27 -7.96 -17.54 3.22
N ASP A 28 -6.72 -17.94 2.93
CA ASP A 28 -5.75 -18.11 4.03
C ASP A 28 -4.68 -17.03 4.11
N HIS A 29 -4.08 -16.56 3.01
CA HIS A 29 -3.02 -15.53 3.12
C HIS A 29 -2.95 -14.61 1.90
N PRO A 30 -2.89 -13.28 2.09
CA PRO A 30 -2.65 -12.36 0.99
C PRO A 30 -1.21 -12.49 0.48
N THR A 31 -1.04 -12.54 -0.85
CA THR A 31 0.28 -12.69 -1.48
C THR A 31 0.90 -11.31 -1.73
N PRO A 32 2.12 -11.02 -1.25
CA PRO A 32 2.81 -9.76 -1.51
C PRO A 32 3.11 -9.59 -3.01
N THR A 33 2.75 -8.44 -3.59
CA THR A 33 2.97 -8.15 -5.01
C THR A 33 2.90 -6.65 -5.30
N TRP A 34 3.20 -6.26 -6.54
CA TRP A 34 3.01 -4.91 -7.06
C TRP A 34 1.57 -4.71 -7.52
N VAL A 35 0.87 -3.77 -6.88
CA VAL A 35 -0.54 -3.44 -7.11
C VAL A 35 -0.69 -1.99 -7.56
N ASP A 36 -1.91 -1.62 -7.96
CA ASP A 36 -2.25 -0.22 -8.19
C ASP A 36 -1.98 0.60 -6.90
N PRO A 37 -1.40 1.83 -6.99
CA PRO A 37 -1.17 2.69 -5.84
C PRO A 37 -2.38 2.91 -4.92
N ILE A 38 -3.61 2.84 -5.43
CA ILE A 38 -4.83 2.93 -4.59
C ILE A 38 -4.96 1.75 -3.62
N HIS A 39 -4.43 0.58 -3.99
CA HIS A 39 -4.46 -0.66 -3.19
C HIS A 39 -3.14 -0.94 -2.45
N GLY A 40 -2.08 -0.19 -2.76
CA GLY A 40 -0.79 -0.36 -2.10
C GLY A 40 -0.84 -0.06 -0.61
N HIS A 41 0.10 -0.64 0.14
CA HIS A 41 0.21 -0.38 1.57
C HIS A 41 0.80 1.01 1.81
N LEU A 42 0.11 1.81 2.63
CA LEU A 42 0.60 3.09 3.11
C LEU A 42 1.22 2.89 4.50
N HIS A 43 2.48 3.26 4.63
CA HIS A 43 3.21 3.10 5.89
C HIS A 43 3.51 4.45 6.53
N LYS A 44 3.67 4.41 7.85
CA LYS A 44 4.11 5.56 8.62
C LYS A 44 5.62 5.78 8.43
N PRO A 45 6.07 6.99 8.05
CA PRO A 45 7.46 7.27 7.68
C PRO A 45 8.44 7.04 8.84
N GLU A 46 7.98 7.15 10.10
CA GLU A 46 8.83 6.93 11.27
C GLU A 46 9.29 5.48 11.46
N PHE A 47 8.59 4.50 10.85
CA PHE A 47 8.92 3.08 11.00
C PHE A 47 9.64 2.48 9.79
N ILE A 48 9.55 3.10 8.61
CA ILE A 48 10.07 2.55 7.36
C ILE A 48 11.14 3.50 6.79
N ARG A 49 12.40 3.08 6.82
CA ARG A 49 13.56 3.82 6.30
C ARG A 49 14.05 3.29 4.96
N LYS A 50 13.78 2.02 4.67
CA LYS A 50 14.07 1.35 3.39
C LYS A 50 12.97 0.34 3.05
N PRO A 51 12.83 -0.07 1.77
CA PRO A 51 11.75 -0.97 1.37
C PRO A 51 11.64 -2.26 2.19
N SER A 52 12.77 -2.90 2.51
CA SER A 52 12.77 -4.16 3.27
C SER A 52 12.39 -4.04 4.75
N ASP A 53 12.20 -2.84 5.31
CA ASP A 53 11.80 -2.69 6.72
C ASP A 53 10.38 -3.22 7.00
N ILE A 54 9.54 -3.36 5.98
CA ILE A 54 8.18 -3.92 6.14
C ILE A 54 8.16 -5.46 6.15
N LEU A 55 9.29 -6.12 5.89
CA LEU A 55 9.38 -7.56 5.75
C LEU A 55 9.98 -8.21 6.99
N SER A 56 9.59 -9.46 7.24
CA SER A 56 10.30 -10.30 8.20
C SER A 56 11.72 -10.61 7.69
N PRO A 57 12.69 -10.90 8.59
CA PRO A 57 14.09 -11.13 8.21
C PRO A 57 14.31 -12.20 7.14
N HIS A 58 13.42 -13.19 7.06
CA HIS A 58 13.49 -14.34 6.16
C HIS A 58 12.47 -14.29 5.01
N SER A 59 11.89 -13.13 4.72
CA SER A 59 10.93 -13.00 3.64
C SER A 59 11.55 -13.29 2.28
N LEU A 60 10.92 -14.19 1.52
CA LEU A 60 11.29 -14.51 0.14
C LEU A 60 11.11 -13.32 -0.82
N SER A 61 10.32 -12.31 -0.44
CA SER A 61 10.08 -11.11 -1.24
C SER A 61 11.15 -10.02 -1.06
N LYS A 62 12.21 -10.28 -0.30
CA LYS A 62 13.21 -9.26 0.07
C LYS A 62 13.95 -8.69 -1.12
N GLU A 63 14.32 -9.50 -2.09
CA GLU A 63 14.96 -9.01 -3.32
C GLU A 63 13.97 -8.18 -4.14
N GLU A 64 12.76 -8.70 -4.34
CA GLU A 64 11.75 -8.02 -5.14
C GLU A 64 11.39 -6.64 -4.57
N ILE A 65 11.09 -6.54 -3.27
CA ILE A 65 10.69 -5.27 -2.67
C ILE A 65 11.81 -4.22 -2.70
N ASN A 66 13.07 -4.66 -2.58
CA ASN A 66 14.23 -3.77 -2.60
C ASN A 66 14.52 -3.23 -4.01
N SER A 67 13.90 -3.78 -5.06
CA SER A 67 13.93 -3.18 -6.40
C SER A 67 13.01 -1.94 -6.53
N GLY A 68 12.11 -1.72 -5.58
CA GLY A 68 11.31 -0.51 -5.48
C GLY A 68 12.01 0.63 -4.74
N LYS A 69 11.36 1.80 -4.73
CA LYS A 69 11.82 2.99 -4.01
C LYS A 69 10.80 3.40 -2.96
N LEU A 70 11.27 3.83 -1.79
CA LEU A 70 10.42 4.43 -0.78
C LEU A 70 10.09 5.87 -1.21
N VAL A 71 8.80 6.19 -1.33
CA VAL A 71 8.30 7.47 -1.83
C VAL A 71 7.31 8.06 -0.82
N PRO A 72 7.47 9.31 -0.38
CA PRO A 72 6.45 10.00 0.41
C PRO A 72 5.21 10.27 -0.45
N VAL A 73 4.03 10.01 0.11
CA VAL A 73 2.76 10.16 -0.60
C VAL A 73 1.70 10.82 0.27
N GLU A 74 0.77 11.50 -0.39
CA GLU A 74 -0.53 11.90 0.15
C GLU A 74 -1.61 11.14 -0.63
N ARG A 75 -2.43 10.37 0.07
CA ARG A 75 -3.58 9.66 -0.50
C ARG A 75 -4.86 10.38 -0.10
N VAL A 76 -5.66 10.74 -1.11
CA VAL A 76 -6.94 11.42 -0.91
C VAL A 76 -8.07 10.50 -1.36
N THR A 77 -8.95 10.14 -0.43
CA THR A 77 -10.09 9.24 -0.67
C THR A 77 -11.40 10.00 -0.52
N HIS A 78 -12.21 10.03 -1.58
CA HIS A 78 -13.54 10.62 -1.57
C HIS A 78 -14.60 9.52 -1.45
N VAL A 79 -15.34 9.50 -0.35
CA VAL A 79 -16.40 8.52 -0.11
C VAL A 79 -17.75 9.22 -0.24
N THR A 80 -18.61 8.69 -1.10
CA THR A 80 -20.03 9.09 -1.20
C THR A 80 -20.89 7.89 -0.85
N VAL A 81 -21.84 8.07 0.07
CA VAL A 81 -22.79 7.00 0.44
C VAL A 81 -24.16 7.34 -0.12
N THR A 82 -24.68 6.41 -0.91
CA THR A 82 -26.02 6.47 -1.50
C THR A 82 -26.79 5.24 -1.02
N PHE A 83 -27.92 5.47 -0.35
CA PHE A 83 -28.86 4.40 -0.02
C PHE A 83 -29.72 4.13 -1.26
N LEU A 84 -29.87 2.86 -1.61
CA LEU A 84 -30.77 2.42 -2.66
C LEU A 84 -32.08 1.99 -2.01
N ASP A 85 -33.19 2.36 -2.61
CA ASP A 85 -34.55 1.95 -2.20
C ASP A 85 -34.84 0.49 -2.57
#